data_AF-A0A6J1CSV6-F1
#
_entry.id   AF-A0A6J1CSV6-F1
#
_cell.length_a   1.000
_cell.length_b   1.000
_cell.length_c   1.000
_cell.angle_alpha   90.00
_cell.angle_beta   90.00
_cell.angle_gamma   90.00
#
_symmetry.space_group_name_H-M   'P 1'
#
loop_
_entity.id
_entity.type
_entity.pdbx_description
1 polymer ?
#
loop_
_entity_poly.entity_id
_entity_poly.type
_entity_poly.pdbx_seq_one_letter_code
_entity_poly.pdbx_strand_id
1 'polypeptide(L)'
;MAVDKLLRGIATSPKKLHLLQNAPGLRGKAITPISEDGLLQFLQSIALSLNNQHSDDPFYVFDLAVLVRLMDRWTRSLPAVRPFYAVKCNPDPALLGAMAALGSNFDCASRAEIEAVLALGVSPDRIVFANPCKAESHIKFAASVGVNLTTFDSIEEVEKMRPCHPKSALLIRIQPPEEGGARCPLGTKFGALPDEITPLLQAAKDANLAVAGVSFHVGGGATKAGTYSAAIAAAKGAFETAIGLGLPPMNVLNIGGGFSGHCFDGAAAAGVGGRRLAGLSEYGCLHCGGGIQFQWLLYGGDQDIPCLFEFQNGGLLN
;
A
#
# COMPACT_ATOMS: atom_id res chain seq x y z
N MET A 1 15.52 -7.43 22.17
CA MET A 1 15.41 -6.05 22.68
C MET A 1 13.95 -5.77 22.94
N ALA A 2 13.57 -5.66 24.22
CA ALA A 2 12.22 -5.25 24.59
C ALA A 2 12.12 -3.73 24.35
N VAL A 3 11.72 -3.36 23.14
CA VAL A 3 11.46 -1.97 22.79
C VAL A 3 10.09 -1.62 23.35
N ASP A 4 10.05 -0.81 24.39
CA ASP A 4 8.77 -0.32 24.91
C ASP A 4 8.22 0.75 23.95
N LYS A 5 7.01 0.52 23.46
CA LYS A 5 6.36 1.36 22.44
C LYS A 5 5.22 2.10 23.08
N LEU A 6 5.38 3.42 23.16
CA LEU A 6 4.41 4.30 23.79
C LEU A 6 3.60 5.02 22.73
N LEU A 7 2.29 5.15 22.98
CA LEU A 7 1.35 5.70 22.03
C LEU A 7 0.91 7.09 22.47
N ARG A 8 1.01 8.05 21.54
CA ARG A 8 0.50 9.41 21.72
C ARG A 8 -0.69 9.65 20.83
N GLY A 9 -1.69 10.38 21.33
CA GLY A 9 -2.74 10.97 20.52
C GLY A 9 -2.89 12.47 20.84
N ILE A 10 -2.80 13.33 19.83
CA ILE A 10 -3.28 14.72 19.90
C ILE A 10 -4.47 14.89 18.95
N ALA A 11 -5.48 15.66 19.36
CA ALA A 11 -6.44 16.32 18.47
C ALA A 11 -6.99 15.45 17.32
N THR A 12 -7.37 14.21 17.62
CA THR A 12 -8.24 13.45 16.72
C THR A 12 -9.68 13.69 17.16
N SER A 13 -10.62 13.73 16.22
CA SER A 13 -12.05 13.78 16.56
C SER A 13 -12.35 12.72 17.64
N PRO A 14 -13.17 13.00 18.67
CA PRO A 14 -13.48 12.05 19.73
C PRO A 14 -13.90 10.67 19.21
N LYS A 15 -14.58 10.63 18.05
CA LYS A 15 -14.96 9.39 17.35
C LYS A 15 -13.76 8.56 16.88
N LYS A 16 -12.74 9.19 16.32
CA LYS A 16 -11.52 8.51 15.83
C LYS A 16 -10.61 8.06 16.97
N LEU A 17 -10.55 8.84 18.05
CA LEU A 17 -9.81 8.42 19.24
C LEU A 17 -10.43 7.16 19.86
N HIS A 18 -11.76 7.14 20.00
CA HIS A 18 -12.49 5.98 20.50
C HIS A 18 -12.31 4.73 19.61
N LEU A 19 -12.32 4.92 18.29
CA LEU A 19 -12.03 3.88 17.31
C LEU A 19 -10.63 3.27 17.51
N LEU A 20 -9.61 4.12 17.69
CA LEU A 20 -8.23 3.69 17.90
C LEU A 20 -8.03 2.99 19.26
N GLN A 21 -8.63 3.50 20.33
CA GLN A 21 -8.55 2.86 21.66
C GLN A 21 -9.06 1.42 21.67
N ASN A 22 -10.07 1.13 20.85
CA ASN A 22 -10.67 -0.19 20.73
C ASN A 22 -10.01 -1.07 19.64
N ALA A 23 -9.05 -0.53 18.90
CA ALA A 23 -8.41 -1.25 17.82
C ALA A 23 -7.67 -2.50 18.34
N PRO A 24 -7.78 -3.64 17.64
CA PRO A 24 -6.91 -4.79 17.87
C PRO A 24 -5.44 -4.35 17.87
N GLY A 25 -4.59 -4.83 18.78
CA GLY A 25 -3.19 -4.39 18.90
C GLY A 25 -2.94 -3.08 19.68
N LEU A 26 -3.96 -2.23 19.85
CA LEU A 26 -3.94 -1.07 20.76
C LEU A 26 -4.63 -1.36 22.10
N ARG A 27 -5.49 -2.39 22.15
CA ARG A 27 -6.20 -2.79 23.37
C ARG A 27 -5.25 -3.03 24.54
N GLY A 28 -5.48 -2.35 25.65
CA GLY A 28 -4.67 -2.46 26.87
C GLY A 28 -3.37 -1.66 26.86
N LYS A 29 -3.02 -0.99 25.76
CA LYS A 29 -1.90 -0.04 25.72
C LYS A 29 -2.34 1.33 26.23
N ALA A 30 -1.51 1.97 27.05
CA ALA A 30 -1.74 3.33 27.48
C ALA A 30 -1.59 4.29 26.29
N ILE A 31 -2.66 5.03 25.97
CA ILE A 31 -2.65 6.13 25.01
C ILE A 31 -2.66 7.42 25.81
N THR A 32 -1.56 8.15 25.78
CA THR A 32 -1.44 9.40 26.52
C THR A 32 -1.88 10.57 25.63
N PRO A 33 -2.90 11.34 26.04
CA PRO A 33 -3.24 12.59 25.38
C PRO A 33 -2.17 13.64 25.70
N ILE A 34 -1.64 14.30 24.68
CA ILE A 34 -0.55 15.27 24.84
C ILE A 34 -0.90 16.51 24.03
N SER A 35 -0.64 17.70 24.55
CA SER A 35 -0.76 18.96 23.79
C SER A 35 0.30 19.05 22.69
N GLU A 36 0.16 19.99 21.76
CA GLU A 36 1.11 20.19 20.66
C GLU A 36 2.55 20.42 21.19
N ASP A 37 2.69 21.25 22.22
CA ASP A 37 3.96 21.58 22.89
C ASP A 37 4.43 20.55 23.93
N GLY A 38 3.56 19.60 24.32
CA GLY A 38 3.82 18.63 25.38
C GLY A 38 4.69 17.43 24.96
N LEU A 39 5.10 17.33 23.69
CA LEU A 39 5.86 16.17 23.20
C LEU A 39 7.22 16.03 23.91
N LEU A 40 7.97 17.12 24.00
CA LEU A 40 9.29 17.10 24.64
C LEU A 40 9.18 16.73 26.13
N GLN A 41 8.19 17.28 26.82
CA GLN A 41 7.91 16.97 28.23
C GLN A 41 7.54 15.50 28.41
N PHE A 42 6.74 14.95 27.49
CA PHE A 42 6.39 13.54 27.51
C PHE A 42 7.61 12.64 27.26
N LEU A 43 8.41 12.92 26.24
CA LEU A 43 9.65 12.19 25.95
C LEU A 43 10.62 12.23 27.14
N GLN A 44 10.77 13.40 27.77
CA GLN A 44 11.56 13.56 28.99
C GLN A 44 10.99 12.74 30.15
N SER A 45 9.67 12.73 30.34
CA SER A 45 9.03 11.94 31.41
C SER A 45 9.28 10.44 31.25
N ILE A 46 9.28 9.93 30.01
CA ILE A 46 9.58 8.54 29.70
C ILE A 46 11.05 8.25 29.98
N ALA A 47 11.95 9.10 29.47
CA ALA A 47 13.39 8.94 29.68
C ALA A 47 13.74 8.94 31.17
N LEU A 48 13.13 9.84 31.97
CA LEU A 48 13.28 9.87 33.42
C LEU A 48 12.75 8.60 34.08
N SER A 49 11.59 8.08 33.63
CA SER A 49 11.02 6.84 34.15
C SER A 49 11.93 5.63 33.88
N LEU A 50 12.49 5.52 32.68
CA LEU A 50 13.42 4.44 32.31
C LEU A 50 14.73 4.52 33.09
N ASN A 51 15.28 5.74 33.23
CA ASN A 51 16.48 5.98 34.02
C ASN A 51 16.27 5.63 35.51
N ASN A 52 15.09 5.93 36.07
CA ASN A 52 14.74 5.52 37.43
C ASN A 52 14.62 4.00 37.60
N GLN A 53 14.38 3.27 36.52
CA GLN A 53 14.40 1.80 36.48
C GLN A 53 15.79 1.25 36.15
N HIS A 54 16.82 2.11 36.08
CA HIS A 54 18.18 1.76 35.63
C HIS A 54 18.21 1.07 34.26
N SER A 55 17.28 1.44 33.37
CA SER A 55 17.25 0.99 31.99
C SER A 55 17.74 2.10 31.07
N ASP A 56 18.78 1.79 30.31
CA ASP A 56 19.32 2.64 29.24
C ASP A 56 18.82 2.18 27.85
N ASP A 57 17.74 1.38 27.82
CA ASP A 57 17.22 0.81 26.58
C ASP A 57 16.59 1.90 25.68
N PRO A 58 16.80 1.83 24.34
CA PRO A 58 16.14 2.74 23.42
C PRO A 58 14.63 2.49 23.36
N PHE A 59 13.85 3.56 23.29
CA PHE A 59 12.39 3.50 23.16
C PHE A 59 11.90 4.27 21.91
N TYR A 60 10.68 3.96 21.48
CA TYR A 60 10.01 4.67 20.39
C TYR A 60 8.64 5.16 20.85
N VAL A 61 8.28 6.37 20.42
CA VAL A 61 6.93 6.92 20.57
C VAL A 61 6.25 6.94 19.22
N PHE A 62 5.07 6.35 19.15
CA PHE A 62 4.24 6.37 17.96
C PHE A 62 3.13 7.41 18.12
N ASP A 63 3.16 8.44 17.26
CA ASP A 63 2.13 9.48 17.24
C ASP A 63 0.96 9.05 16.35
N LEU A 64 -0.10 8.55 16.99
CA LEU A 64 -1.33 8.13 16.31
C LEU A 64 -2.02 9.30 15.61
N ALA A 65 -1.80 10.55 16.02
CA ALA A 65 -2.39 11.70 15.35
C ALA A 65 -1.73 11.94 13.98
N VAL A 66 -0.42 11.69 13.86
CA VAL A 66 0.25 11.69 12.55
C VAL A 66 -0.39 10.66 11.64
N LEU A 67 -0.62 9.44 12.14
CA LEU A 67 -1.25 8.37 11.37
C LEU A 67 -2.65 8.77 10.88
N VAL A 68 -3.49 9.32 11.76
CA VAL A 68 -4.83 9.80 11.39
C VAL A 68 -4.76 10.90 10.33
N ARG A 69 -3.86 11.87 10.48
CA ARG A 69 -3.68 12.94 9.49
C ARG A 69 -3.25 12.39 8.13
N LEU A 70 -2.38 11.38 8.11
CA LEU A 70 -1.94 10.73 6.87
C LEU A 70 -3.09 10.00 6.18
N MET A 71 -3.89 9.23 6.93
CA MET A 71 -5.09 8.57 6.39
C MET A 71 -6.12 9.58 5.87
N ASP A 72 -6.32 10.70 6.59
CA ASP A 72 -7.25 11.74 6.15
C ASP A 72 -6.77 12.52 4.93
N ARG A 73 -5.45 12.78 4.84
CA ARG A 73 -4.85 13.36 3.65
C ARG A 73 -5.00 12.40 2.47
N TRP A 74 -4.80 11.10 2.69
CA TRP A 74 -4.98 10.08 1.67
C TRP A 74 -6.40 10.05 1.12
N THR A 75 -7.40 9.89 1.98
CA THR A 75 -8.80 9.80 1.57
C THR A 75 -9.25 11.06 0.81
N ARG A 76 -8.72 12.23 1.17
CA ARG A 76 -9.03 13.49 0.47
C ARG A 76 -8.31 13.62 -0.88
N SER A 77 -7.02 13.31 -0.94
CA SER A 77 -6.24 13.51 -2.17
C SER A 77 -6.49 12.41 -3.20
N LEU A 78 -6.87 11.20 -2.77
CA LEU A 78 -7.03 10.02 -3.62
C LEU A 78 -8.32 9.24 -3.27
N PRO A 79 -9.50 9.87 -3.44
CA PRO A 79 -10.77 9.31 -2.98
C PRO A 79 -11.18 8.02 -3.72
N ALA A 80 -10.70 7.83 -4.96
CA ALA A 80 -10.95 6.63 -5.74
C ALA A 80 -10.04 5.45 -5.34
N VAL A 81 -8.98 5.69 -4.57
CA VAL A 81 -7.92 4.70 -4.34
C VAL A 81 -7.92 4.19 -2.91
N ARG A 82 -8.08 2.86 -2.76
CA ARG A 82 -8.09 2.21 -1.45
C ARG A 82 -6.66 1.99 -0.96
N PRO A 83 -6.33 2.38 0.29
CA PRO A 83 -5.02 2.11 0.88
C PRO A 83 -4.83 0.64 1.24
N PHE A 84 -3.72 0.05 0.80
CA PHE A 84 -3.21 -1.24 1.24
C PHE A 84 -1.83 -1.02 1.89
N TYR A 85 -1.77 -0.91 3.22
CA TYR A 85 -0.52 -0.66 3.92
C TYR A 85 0.48 -1.80 3.72
N ALA A 86 1.71 -1.48 3.32
CA ALA A 86 2.75 -2.48 3.12
C ALA A 86 3.33 -2.90 4.47
N VAL A 87 2.94 -4.09 4.95
CA VAL A 87 3.25 -4.57 6.31
C VAL A 87 4.76 -4.63 6.58
N LYS A 88 5.55 -5.01 5.58
CA LYS A 88 7.02 -5.01 5.60
C LYS A 88 7.66 -3.69 6.05
N CYS A 89 6.98 -2.55 5.92
CA CYS A 89 7.52 -1.26 6.34
C CYS A 89 7.62 -1.13 7.86
N ASN A 90 6.60 -1.60 8.58
CA ASN A 90 6.58 -1.67 10.03
C ASN A 90 5.46 -2.64 10.46
N PRO A 91 5.80 -3.89 10.81
CA PRO A 91 4.82 -4.92 11.16
C PRO A 91 4.33 -4.84 12.61
N ASP A 92 4.52 -3.69 13.29
CA ASP A 92 4.11 -3.55 14.67
C ASP A 92 2.59 -3.72 14.85
N PRO A 93 2.13 -4.63 15.73
CA PRO A 93 0.70 -4.90 15.90
C PRO A 93 -0.13 -3.68 16.30
N ALA A 94 0.44 -2.72 17.03
CA ALA A 94 -0.27 -1.50 17.42
C ALA A 94 -0.52 -0.59 16.20
N LEU A 95 0.48 -0.46 15.33
CA LEU A 95 0.34 0.27 14.06
C LEU A 95 -0.64 -0.44 13.11
N LEU A 96 -0.48 -1.74 12.89
CA LEU A 96 -1.36 -2.53 12.02
C LEU A 96 -2.81 -2.47 12.52
N GLY A 97 -2.99 -2.56 13.83
CA GLY A 97 -4.25 -2.36 14.51
C GLY A 97 -4.91 -1.02 14.24
N ALA A 98 -4.14 0.05 14.45
CA ALA A 98 -4.57 1.42 14.18
C ALA A 98 -4.95 1.62 12.71
N MET A 99 -4.14 1.12 11.79
CA MET A 99 -4.38 1.15 10.34
C MET A 99 -5.68 0.42 9.97
N ALA A 100 -5.89 -0.79 10.51
CA ALA A 100 -7.09 -1.58 10.25
C ALA A 100 -8.35 -0.84 10.73
N ALA A 101 -8.29 -0.25 11.93
CA ALA A 101 -9.37 0.52 12.52
C ALA A 101 -9.68 1.80 11.72
N LEU A 102 -8.67 2.45 11.16
CA LEU A 102 -8.81 3.60 10.27
C LEU A 102 -9.24 3.24 8.83
N GLY A 103 -9.50 1.95 8.56
CA GLY A 103 -10.01 1.48 7.27
C GLY A 103 -8.96 1.13 6.22
N SER A 104 -7.66 1.06 6.59
CA SER A 104 -6.62 0.58 5.68
C SER A 104 -6.74 -0.92 5.43
N ASN A 105 -6.50 -1.35 4.20
CA ASN A 105 -6.24 -2.75 3.85
C ASN A 105 -4.74 -3.04 3.97
N PHE A 106 -4.26 -4.22 3.56
CA PHE A 106 -2.88 -4.65 3.78
C PHE A 106 -2.25 -5.32 2.56
N ASP A 107 -1.06 -4.85 2.21
CA ASP A 107 -0.13 -5.54 1.33
C ASP A 107 0.82 -6.39 2.19
N CYS A 108 0.74 -7.70 2.00
CA CYS A 108 1.61 -8.67 2.65
C CYS A 108 2.56 -9.31 1.62
N ALA A 109 3.81 -9.51 2.02
CA ALA A 109 4.85 -10.15 1.22
C ALA A 109 5.29 -11.52 1.76
N SER A 110 4.75 -11.96 2.90
CA SER A 110 5.08 -13.25 3.51
C SER A 110 3.91 -13.85 4.29
N ARG A 111 4.01 -15.15 4.59
CA ARG A 111 3.07 -15.85 5.48
C ARG A 111 2.95 -15.19 6.85
N ALA A 112 4.08 -14.80 7.46
CA ALA A 112 4.10 -14.17 8.77
C ALA A 112 3.35 -12.83 8.79
N GLU A 113 3.42 -12.06 7.70
CA GLU A 113 2.68 -10.81 7.56
C GLU A 113 1.17 -11.06 7.42
N ILE A 114 0.77 -12.07 6.65
CA ILE A 114 -0.65 -12.49 6.54
C ILE A 114 -1.16 -12.92 7.92
N GLU A 115 -0.42 -13.77 8.65
CA GLU A 115 -0.78 -14.22 10.00
C GLU A 115 -0.91 -13.03 10.96
N ALA A 116 0.01 -12.07 10.93
CA ALA A 116 -0.04 -10.88 11.78
C ALA A 116 -1.28 -10.03 11.52
N VAL A 117 -1.67 -9.84 10.26
CA VAL A 117 -2.87 -9.07 9.88
C VAL A 117 -4.15 -9.82 10.25
N LEU A 118 -4.22 -11.14 9.99
CA LEU A 118 -5.38 -11.96 10.35
C LEU A 118 -5.58 -12.07 11.87
N ALA A 119 -4.49 -12.12 12.64
CA ALA A 119 -4.55 -12.14 14.11
C ALA A 119 -5.21 -10.89 14.71
N LEU A 120 -5.26 -9.79 13.95
CA LEU A 120 -5.97 -8.56 14.32
C LEU A 120 -7.46 -8.60 13.94
N GLY A 121 -7.98 -9.72 13.42
CA GLY A 121 -9.37 -9.88 12.99
C GLY A 121 -9.68 -9.19 11.66
N VAL A 122 -8.66 -8.84 10.87
CA VAL A 122 -8.85 -8.29 9.53
C VAL A 122 -9.32 -9.40 8.59
N SER A 123 -10.33 -9.12 7.78
CA SER A 123 -10.86 -10.08 6.82
C SER A 123 -9.87 -10.35 5.66
N PRO A 124 -9.72 -11.59 5.18
CA PRO A 124 -8.78 -11.95 4.10
C PRO A 124 -8.96 -11.17 2.78
N ASP A 125 -10.17 -10.69 2.46
CA ASP A 125 -10.44 -9.87 1.27
C ASP A 125 -9.80 -8.47 1.32
N ARG A 126 -9.37 -8.04 2.51
CA ARG A 126 -8.61 -6.80 2.73
C ARG A 126 -7.10 -7.03 2.63
N ILE A 127 -6.65 -8.18 2.12
CA ILE A 127 -5.24 -8.52 1.99
C ILE A 127 -4.91 -8.78 0.52
N VAL A 128 -3.82 -8.18 0.04
CA VAL A 128 -3.15 -8.59 -1.20
C VAL A 128 -1.82 -9.22 -0.85
N PHE A 129 -1.54 -10.41 -1.40
CA PHE A 129 -0.24 -11.05 -1.27
C PHE A 129 0.68 -10.56 -2.40
N ALA A 130 1.21 -9.34 -2.31
CA ALA A 130 1.91 -8.68 -3.42
C ALA A 130 3.40 -9.00 -3.53
N ASN A 131 3.82 -10.19 -3.09
CA ASN A 131 5.14 -10.74 -3.44
C ASN A 131 5.01 -11.49 -4.78
N PRO A 132 5.71 -11.06 -5.85
CA PRO A 132 5.60 -11.73 -7.15
C PRO A 132 6.32 -13.08 -7.20
N CYS A 133 7.24 -13.38 -6.28
CA CYS A 133 7.96 -14.66 -6.22
C CYS A 133 7.76 -15.34 -4.85
N LYS A 134 6.81 -16.29 -4.80
CA LYS A 134 6.34 -16.92 -3.54
C LYS A 134 6.80 -18.36 -3.42
N ALA A 135 7.06 -18.80 -2.19
CA ALA A 135 7.20 -20.22 -1.89
C ALA A 135 5.83 -20.92 -1.98
N GLU A 136 5.76 -22.12 -2.55
CA GLU A 136 4.51 -22.88 -2.65
C GLU A 136 3.80 -23.06 -1.29
N SER A 137 4.56 -23.27 -0.21
CA SER A 137 4.02 -23.39 1.14
C SER A 137 3.28 -22.11 1.58
N HIS A 138 3.75 -20.94 1.15
CA HIS A 138 3.09 -19.67 1.43
C HIS A 138 1.85 -19.46 0.55
N ILE A 139 1.90 -19.92 -0.71
CA ILE A 139 0.73 -19.89 -1.62
C ILE A 139 -0.38 -20.79 -1.07
N LYS A 140 -0.05 -22.02 -0.67
CA LYS A 140 -0.99 -22.97 -0.04
C LYS A 140 -1.59 -22.41 1.25
N PHE A 141 -0.79 -21.73 2.06
CA PHE A 141 -1.28 -21.05 3.26
C PHE A 141 -2.25 -19.91 2.93
N ALA A 142 -1.90 -19.03 1.98
CA ALA A 142 -2.80 -17.96 1.53
C ALA A 142 -4.14 -18.52 1.04
N ALA A 143 -4.11 -19.63 0.29
CA ALA A 143 -5.32 -20.35 -0.13
C ALA A 143 -6.13 -20.87 1.06
N SER A 144 -5.49 -21.47 2.07
CA SER A 144 -6.18 -22.07 3.22
C SER A 144 -6.87 -21.03 4.12
N VAL A 145 -6.38 -19.79 4.12
CA VAL A 145 -6.95 -18.69 4.91
C VAL A 145 -7.80 -17.72 4.07
N GLY A 146 -7.98 -17.99 2.77
CA GLY A 146 -8.85 -17.21 1.88
C GLY A 146 -8.28 -15.88 1.38
N VAL A 147 -6.95 -15.69 1.42
CA VAL A 147 -6.29 -14.56 0.75
C VAL A 147 -6.17 -14.89 -0.74
N ASN A 148 -7.05 -14.28 -1.54
CA ASN A 148 -7.23 -14.68 -2.94
C ASN A 148 -6.54 -13.75 -3.95
N LEU A 149 -6.22 -12.52 -3.59
CA LEU A 149 -5.60 -11.56 -4.51
C LEU A 149 -4.07 -11.58 -4.36
N THR A 150 -3.35 -11.81 -5.45
CA THR A 150 -1.87 -11.93 -5.43
C THR A 150 -1.25 -11.40 -6.72
N THR A 151 0.04 -11.12 -6.71
CA THR A 151 0.80 -10.71 -7.90
C THR A 151 1.57 -11.85 -8.55
N PHE A 152 1.94 -11.68 -9.82
CA PHE A 152 2.91 -12.51 -10.54
C PHE A 152 3.64 -11.67 -11.60
N ASP A 153 4.88 -12.04 -11.94
CA ASP A 153 5.65 -11.45 -13.05
C ASP A 153 6.49 -12.48 -13.81
N SER A 154 6.28 -13.79 -13.59
CA SER A 154 7.00 -14.87 -14.27
C SER A 154 6.11 -16.07 -14.58
N ILE A 155 6.51 -16.91 -15.54
CA ILE A 155 5.80 -18.13 -15.91
C ILE A 155 5.85 -19.16 -14.77
N GLU A 156 7.00 -19.30 -14.12
CA GLU A 156 7.19 -20.22 -12.99
C GLU A 156 6.25 -19.88 -11.83
N GLU A 157 5.92 -18.60 -11.65
CA GLU A 157 4.92 -18.20 -10.66
C GLU A 157 3.53 -18.69 -11.05
N VAL A 158 3.13 -18.55 -12.33
CA VAL A 158 1.86 -19.10 -12.86
C VAL A 158 1.80 -20.62 -12.65
N GLU A 159 2.89 -21.34 -12.94
CA GLU A 159 3.00 -22.79 -12.79
C GLU A 159 2.83 -23.23 -11.34
N LYS A 160 3.37 -22.49 -10.36
CA LYS A 160 3.15 -22.75 -8.93
C LYS A 160 1.73 -22.42 -8.49
N MET A 161 1.14 -21.34 -8.99
CA MET A 161 -0.19 -20.88 -8.59
C MET A 161 -1.27 -21.90 -8.99
N ARG A 162 -1.17 -22.51 -10.18
CA ARG A 162 -2.16 -23.46 -10.69
C ARG A 162 -2.48 -24.62 -9.73
N PRO A 163 -1.50 -25.41 -9.23
CA PRO A 163 -1.77 -26.49 -8.27
C PRO A 163 -1.95 -25.99 -6.83
N CYS A 164 -1.37 -24.85 -6.45
CA CYS A 164 -1.36 -24.41 -5.05
C CYS A 164 -2.56 -23.54 -4.66
N HIS A 165 -3.07 -22.72 -5.57
CA HIS A 165 -4.18 -21.80 -5.32
C HIS A 165 -4.95 -21.46 -6.61
N PRO A 166 -5.67 -22.43 -7.21
CA PRO A 166 -6.40 -22.24 -8.47
C PRO A 166 -7.55 -21.22 -8.39
N LYS A 167 -7.97 -20.83 -7.18
CA LYS A 167 -9.03 -19.84 -6.95
C LYS A 167 -8.50 -18.42 -6.80
N SER A 168 -7.19 -18.21 -6.90
CA SER A 168 -6.59 -16.89 -6.78
C SER A 168 -6.97 -15.98 -7.96
N ALA A 169 -7.13 -14.71 -7.67
CA ALA A 169 -7.12 -13.63 -8.64
C ALA A 169 -5.70 -13.06 -8.75
N LEU A 170 -5.16 -13.05 -9.97
CA LEU A 170 -3.80 -12.62 -10.25
C LEU A 170 -3.77 -11.16 -10.72
N LEU A 171 -2.75 -10.44 -10.28
CA LEU A 171 -2.37 -9.13 -10.80
C LEU A 171 -1.02 -9.28 -11.52
N ILE A 172 -1.00 -9.07 -12.84
CA ILE A 172 0.28 -9.03 -13.55
C ILE A 172 1.06 -7.81 -13.08
N ARG A 173 2.25 -8.03 -12.54
CA ARG A 173 3.13 -6.93 -12.12
C ARG A 173 3.99 -6.53 -13.31
N ILE A 174 3.88 -5.29 -13.74
CA ILE A 174 4.67 -4.73 -14.83
C ILE A 174 5.80 -3.86 -14.29
N GLN A 175 6.89 -3.78 -15.05
CA GLN A 175 7.94 -2.81 -14.80
C GLN A 175 7.50 -1.44 -15.35
N PRO A 176 7.41 -0.40 -14.51
CA PRO A 176 7.11 0.95 -15.00
C PRO A 176 8.30 1.48 -15.83
N PRO A 177 8.05 2.35 -16.83
CA PRO A 177 9.12 3.00 -17.58
C PRO A 177 10.08 3.74 -16.65
N GLU A 178 11.39 3.53 -16.81
CA GLU A 178 12.41 4.17 -15.99
C GLU A 178 12.56 5.66 -16.35
N GLU A 179 11.81 6.54 -15.70
CA GLU A 179 12.01 7.99 -15.85
C GLU A 179 12.10 8.77 -14.52
N GLY A 180 12.05 8.08 -13.36
CA GLY A 180 11.70 8.70 -12.08
C GLY A 180 12.83 9.02 -11.08
N GLY A 181 14.07 8.56 -11.30
CA GLY A 181 15.17 8.76 -10.34
C GLY A 181 14.91 8.19 -8.94
N ALA A 182 14.18 7.07 -8.84
CA ALA A 182 13.86 6.43 -7.57
C ALA A 182 15.14 6.07 -6.80
N ARG A 183 15.15 6.33 -5.48
CA ARG A 183 16.31 6.02 -4.61
C ARG A 183 16.49 4.52 -4.40
N CYS A 184 15.40 3.76 -4.55
CA CYS A 184 15.40 2.30 -4.47
C CYS A 184 14.60 1.75 -5.67
N PRO A 185 15.25 1.53 -6.82
CA PRO A 185 14.61 0.93 -7.99
C PRO A 185 14.33 -0.55 -7.70
N LEU A 186 13.09 -0.97 -7.97
CA LEU A 186 12.68 -2.37 -7.89
C LEU A 186 12.54 -3.01 -9.28
N GLY A 187 12.56 -2.21 -10.36
CA GLY A 187 12.36 -2.67 -11.73
C GLY A 187 13.40 -3.69 -12.20
N THR A 188 14.65 -3.57 -11.73
CA THR A 188 15.71 -4.54 -12.04
C THR A 188 15.51 -5.91 -11.41
N LYS A 189 14.58 -6.04 -10.46
CA LYS A 189 14.29 -7.29 -9.73
C LYS A 189 12.88 -7.82 -10.00
N PHE A 190 11.91 -6.94 -10.24
CA PHE A 190 10.50 -7.28 -10.29
C PHE A 190 9.74 -6.46 -11.33
N GLY A 191 8.77 -7.10 -11.94
CA GLY A 191 7.90 -6.54 -12.97
C GLY A 191 8.27 -7.02 -14.36
N ALA A 192 7.25 -7.45 -15.11
CA ALA A 192 7.36 -7.86 -16.49
C ALA A 192 7.73 -6.68 -17.40
N LEU A 193 8.66 -6.93 -18.31
CA LEU A 193 8.98 -6.05 -19.43
C LEU A 193 7.84 -6.03 -20.47
N PRO A 194 7.76 -5.00 -21.32
CA PRO A 194 6.67 -4.88 -22.30
C PRO A 194 6.49 -6.10 -23.21
N ASP A 195 7.57 -6.75 -23.61
CA ASP A 195 7.58 -7.95 -24.45
C ASP A 195 7.21 -9.24 -23.69
N GLU A 196 7.31 -9.23 -22.36
CA GLU A 196 6.93 -10.34 -21.48
C GLU A 196 5.44 -10.34 -21.10
N ILE A 197 4.74 -9.21 -21.23
CA ILE A 197 3.33 -9.08 -20.82
C ILE A 197 2.42 -10.07 -21.56
N THR A 198 2.51 -10.11 -22.89
CA THR A 198 1.69 -11.01 -23.73
C THR A 198 1.90 -12.48 -23.38
N PRO A 199 3.13 -13.04 -23.36
CA PRO A 199 3.32 -14.45 -23.03
C PRO A 199 2.90 -14.77 -21.58
N LEU A 200 3.06 -13.86 -20.62
CA LEU A 200 2.61 -14.07 -19.24
C LEU A 200 1.10 -14.12 -19.11
N LEU A 201 0.37 -13.22 -19.78
CA LEU A 201 -1.09 -13.25 -19.81
C LEU A 201 -1.62 -14.51 -20.50
N GLN A 202 -0.97 -14.95 -21.58
CA GLN A 202 -1.32 -16.19 -22.26
C GLN A 202 -1.07 -17.41 -21.36
N ALA A 203 0.07 -17.47 -20.65
CA ALA A 203 0.35 -18.54 -19.69
C ALA A 203 -0.69 -18.62 -18.57
N ALA A 204 -1.11 -17.47 -18.01
CA ALA A 204 -2.16 -17.42 -17.00
C ALA A 204 -3.52 -17.92 -17.54
N LYS A 205 -3.86 -17.52 -18.77
CA LYS A 205 -5.06 -17.99 -19.49
C LYS A 205 -5.04 -19.50 -19.71
N ASP A 206 -3.93 -20.04 -20.22
CA ASP A 206 -3.76 -21.47 -20.50
C ASP A 206 -3.77 -22.30 -19.20
N ALA A 207 -3.30 -21.72 -18.10
CA ALA A 207 -3.38 -22.31 -16.77
C ALA A 207 -4.79 -22.23 -16.13
N ASN A 208 -5.76 -21.59 -16.78
CA ASN A 208 -7.10 -21.29 -16.25
C ASN A 208 -7.08 -20.49 -14.94
N LEU A 209 -6.13 -19.58 -14.78
CA LEU A 209 -6.04 -18.68 -13.63
C LEU A 209 -6.68 -17.33 -13.97
N ALA A 210 -7.50 -16.81 -13.07
CA ALA A 210 -8.16 -15.53 -13.27
C ALA A 210 -7.13 -14.39 -13.13
N VAL A 211 -6.96 -13.59 -14.18
CA VAL A 211 -6.22 -12.33 -14.11
C VAL A 211 -7.22 -11.22 -13.84
N ALA A 212 -7.15 -10.62 -12.65
CA ALA A 212 -8.07 -9.56 -12.23
C ALA A 212 -7.57 -8.15 -12.60
N GLY A 213 -6.29 -8.00 -12.95
CA GLY A 213 -5.73 -6.67 -13.10
C GLY A 213 -4.23 -6.58 -13.28
N VAL A 214 -3.74 -5.35 -13.16
CA VAL A 214 -2.34 -4.98 -13.32
C VAL A 214 -1.82 -4.35 -12.03
N SER A 215 -0.56 -4.59 -11.71
CA SER A 215 0.16 -3.90 -10.64
C SER A 215 1.48 -3.33 -11.14
N PHE A 216 1.95 -2.25 -10.53
CA PHE A 216 3.32 -1.76 -10.72
C PHE A 216 3.84 -1.15 -9.42
N HIS A 217 5.11 -0.77 -9.38
CA HIS A 217 5.69 -0.05 -8.25
C HIS A 217 6.77 0.91 -8.75
N VAL A 218 6.54 2.23 -8.63
CA VAL A 218 7.47 3.26 -9.17
C VAL A 218 8.78 3.39 -8.39
N GLY A 219 8.85 2.82 -7.20
CA GLY A 219 10.05 2.78 -6.36
C GLY A 219 10.04 3.84 -5.27
N GLY A 220 10.83 3.62 -4.21
CA GLY A 220 10.89 4.54 -3.08
C GLY A 220 11.51 5.88 -3.46
N GLY A 221 10.81 6.98 -3.17
CA GLY A 221 11.35 8.33 -3.35
C GLY A 221 11.35 8.83 -4.80
N ALA A 222 10.42 8.36 -5.63
CA ALA A 222 10.15 8.98 -6.91
C ALA A 222 9.75 10.46 -6.69
N THR A 223 10.56 11.38 -7.22
CA THR A 223 10.37 12.84 -7.02
C THR A 223 9.66 13.51 -8.19
N LYS A 224 9.55 12.82 -9.33
CA LYS A 224 8.95 13.36 -10.55
C LYS A 224 7.48 12.99 -10.64
N ALA A 225 6.64 14.02 -10.82
CA ALA A 225 5.19 13.86 -10.96
C ALA A 225 4.80 12.91 -12.11
N GLY A 226 5.52 12.94 -13.24
CA GLY A 226 5.20 12.13 -14.43
C GLY A 226 5.41 10.62 -14.29
N THR A 227 6.11 10.15 -13.25
CA THR A 227 6.43 8.71 -13.12
C THR A 227 5.19 7.85 -12.92
N TYR A 228 4.20 8.32 -12.15
CA TYR A 228 2.93 7.60 -11.99
C TYR A 228 2.11 7.63 -13.28
N SER A 229 2.06 8.76 -13.98
CA SER A 229 1.31 8.87 -15.24
C SER A 229 1.86 7.92 -16.30
N ALA A 230 3.19 7.81 -16.43
CA ALA A 230 3.84 6.87 -17.34
C ALA A 230 3.57 5.40 -16.96
N ALA A 231 3.62 5.07 -15.67
CA ALA A 231 3.32 3.73 -15.18
C ALA A 231 1.83 3.35 -15.40
N ILE A 232 0.91 4.29 -15.24
CA ILE A 232 -0.52 4.10 -15.52
C ILE A 232 -0.77 3.91 -17.01
N ALA A 233 -0.07 4.66 -17.87
CA ALA A 233 -0.14 4.45 -19.32
C ALA A 233 0.41 3.07 -19.73
N ALA A 234 1.50 2.62 -19.13
CA ALA A 234 2.01 1.26 -19.34
C ALA A 234 1.02 0.19 -18.85
N ALA A 235 0.37 0.42 -17.69
CA ALA A 235 -0.68 -0.46 -17.19
C ALA A 235 -1.86 -0.53 -18.15
N LYS A 236 -2.30 0.60 -18.73
CA LYS A 236 -3.34 0.64 -19.77
C LYS A 236 -3.00 -0.31 -20.93
N GLY A 237 -1.75 -0.27 -21.41
CA GLY A 237 -1.28 -1.18 -22.46
C GLY A 237 -1.47 -2.65 -22.08
N ALA A 238 -1.15 -3.04 -20.85
CA ALA A 238 -1.40 -4.40 -20.36
C ALA A 238 -2.90 -4.76 -20.28
N PHE A 239 -3.77 -3.79 -19.92
CA PHE A 239 -5.23 -3.97 -20.01
C PHE A 239 -5.69 -4.23 -21.46
N GLU A 240 -5.21 -3.44 -22.41
CA GLU A 240 -5.53 -3.60 -23.84
C GLU A 240 -5.01 -4.94 -24.39
N THR A 241 -3.82 -5.37 -24.01
CA THR A 241 -3.28 -6.69 -24.36
C THR A 241 -4.18 -7.81 -23.85
N ALA A 242 -4.64 -7.75 -22.60
CA ALA A 242 -5.53 -8.77 -22.04
C ALA A 242 -6.87 -8.84 -22.81
N ILE A 243 -7.43 -7.70 -23.21
CA ILE A 243 -8.63 -7.63 -24.05
C ILE A 243 -8.37 -8.28 -25.42
N GLY A 244 -7.25 -7.95 -26.07
CA GLY A 244 -6.86 -8.54 -27.36
C GLY A 244 -6.66 -10.06 -27.32
N LEU A 245 -6.23 -10.60 -26.17
CA LEU A 245 -6.13 -12.03 -25.92
C LEU A 245 -7.46 -12.68 -25.52
N GLY A 246 -8.54 -11.91 -25.36
CA GLY A 246 -9.86 -12.40 -24.96
C GLY A 246 -9.90 -12.94 -23.53
N LEU A 247 -9.11 -12.37 -22.61
CA LEU A 247 -9.27 -12.63 -21.18
C LEU A 247 -10.58 -12.01 -20.65
N PRO A 248 -11.15 -12.53 -19.56
CA PRO A 248 -12.23 -11.86 -18.86
C PRO A 248 -11.87 -10.41 -18.48
N PRO A 249 -12.86 -9.51 -18.35
CA PRO A 249 -12.61 -8.12 -17.98
C PRO A 249 -11.79 -8.01 -16.69
N MET A 250 -10.67 -7.29 -16.77
CA MET A 250 -9.89 -6.93 -15.61
C MET A 250 -10.48 -5.68 -14.95
N ASN A 251 -10.55 -5.68 -13.63
CA ASN A 251 -11.18 -4.61 -12.85
C ASN A 251 -10.31 -4.10 -11.68
N VAL A 252 -9.02 -4.44 -11.67
CA VAL A 252 -8.09 -4.06 -10.61
C VAL A 252 -6.85 -3.36 -11.15
N LEU A 253 -6.55 -2.15 -10.66
CA LEU A 253 -5.26 -1.48 -10.90
C LEU A 253 -4.55 -1.18 -9.58
N ASN A 254 -3.38 -1.79 -9.37
CA ASN A 254 -2.54 -1.58 -8.20
C ASN A 254 -1.35 -0.69 -8.52
N ILE A 255 -1.41 0.57 -8.08
CA ILE A 255 -0.41 1.59 -8.43
C ILE A 255 0.87 1.57 -7.56
N GLY A 256 1.01 0.60 -6.64
CA GLY A 256 2.25 0.41 -5.88
C GLY A 256 2.64 1.53 -4.91
N GLY A 257 3.70 1.32 -4.13
CA GLY A 257 4.23 2.34 -3.25
C GLY A 257 5.17 3.32 -3.94
N GLY A 258 5.82 4.15 -3.12
CA GLY A 258 6.80 5.15 -3.56
C GLY A 258 6.50 6.58 -3.10
N PHE A 259 5.31 6.79 -2.56
CA PHE A 259 4.86 8.07 -2.01
C PHE A 259 5.75 8.53 -0.86
N SER A 260 6.15 9.80 -0.90
CA SER A 260 6.85 10.48 0.18
C SER A 260 5.99 11.63 0.69
N GLY A 261 6.11 11.97 1.98
CA GLY A 261 5.32 13.06 2.58
C GLY A 261 5.51 14.41 1.86
N HIS A 262 6.68 14.62 1.24
CA HIS A 262 7.06 15.82 0.49
C HIS A 262 6.48 15.87 -0.92
N CYS A 263 6.31 14.72 -1.59
CA CYS A 263 5.85 14.65 -2.99
C CYS A 263 4.42 14.10 -3.12
N PHE A 264 3.73 13.84 -2.00
CA PHE A 264 2.43 13.15 -1.98
C PHE A 264 1.38 13.87 -2.83
N ASP A 265 1.18 15.17 -2.63
CA ASP A 265 0.12 15.89 -3.37
C ASP A 265 0.40 15.98 -4.87
N GLY A 266 1.68 16.13 -5.25
CA GLY A 266 2.10 16.12 -6.65
C GLY A 266 1.91 14.75 -7.31
N ALA A 267 2.28 13.67 -6.62
CA ALA A 267 2.04 12.30 -7.09
C ALA A 267 0.54 11.97 -7.15
N ALA A 268 -0.26 12.43 -6.17
CA ALA A 268 -1.70 12.25 -6.16
C ALA A 268 -2.38 12.96 -7.34
N ALA A 269 -1.98 14.21 -7.59
CA ALA A 269 -2.49 15.00 -8.71
C ALA A 269 -2.13 14.38 -10.07
N ALA A 270 -0.91 13.87 -10.23
CA ALA A 270 -0.46 13.26 -11.48
C ALA A 270 -0.96 11.82 -11.70
N GLY A 271 -1.27 11.11 -10.60
CA GLY A 271 -1.68 9.71 -10.63
C GLY A 271 -3.18 9.50 -10.82
N VAL A 272 -4.04 10.27 -10.15
CA VAL A 272 -5.50 9.97 -10.12
C VAL A 272 -6.39 11.22 -9.95
N GLY A 273 -5.82 12.42 -9.83
CA GLY A 273 -6.55 13.64 -9.48
C GLY A 273 -7.10 14.44 -10.67
N GLY A 274 -8.27 14.08 -11.18
CA GLY A 274 -9.06 14.97 -12.04
C GLY A 274 -9.56 16.21 -11.27
N ARG A 275 -8.87 17.35 -11.46
CA ARG A 275 -9.12 18.75 -11.01
C ARG A 275 -8.47 19.23 -9.69
N ARG A 276 -7.61 20.24 -9.89
CA ARG A 276 -7.10 21.33 -9.02
C ARG A 276 -7.31 21.21 -7.50
N LEU A 277 -6.19 21.21 -6.78
CA LEU A 277 -5.99 22.13 -5.65
C LEU A 277 -4.68 22.90 -5.88
N ALA A 278 -4.83 24.14 -6.35
CA ALA A 278 -3.80 25.15 -6.20
C ALA A 278 -3.83 25.64 -4.75
N GLY A 279 -2.65 25.82 -4.17
CA GLY A 279 -2.46 26.49 -2.89
C GLY A 279 -2.39 25.53 -1.71
N LEU A 280 -1.16 25.23 -1.30
CA LEU A 280 -0.70 25.28 0.09
C LEU A 280 0.83 25.10 0.04
N SER A 281 1.51 26.24 -0.16
CA SER A 281 2.91 26.39 0.21
C SER A 281 3.03 26.37 1.74
N GLU A 282 4.19 25.93 2.21
CA GLU A 282 4.73 26.07 3.57
C GLU A 282 4.11 25.22 4.69
N TYR A 283 4.63 23.99 4.81
CA TYR A 283 5.10 23.50 6.12
C TYR A 283 6.38 22.69 5.90
N GLY A 284 7.52 23.32 6.12
CA GLY A 284 8.79 22.62 6.30
C GLY A 284 8.77 21.91 7.66
N CYS A 285 9.14 20.64 7.69
CA CYS A 285 9.55 20.00 8.93
C CYS A 285 10.65 18.97 8.66
N LEU A 286 11.67 19.03 9.52
CA LEU A 286 12.96 18.36 9.47
C LEU A 286 12.83 16.84 9.67
N HIS A 287 13.68 16.11 8.94
CA HIS A 287 14.23 14.78 9.25
C HIS A 287 13.29 13.76 9.93
N CYS A 288 12.71 12.85 9.13
CA CYS A 288 12.33 11.50 9.58
C CYS A 288 12.65 10.49 8.48
N GLY A 289 13.77 9.77 8.61
CA GLY A 289 14.02 8.54 7.89
C GLY A 289 13.14 7.43 8.48
N GLY A 290 12.08 7.06 7.77
CA GLY A 290 11.10 6.08 8.24
C GLY A 290 9.73 6.31 7.60
N GLY A 291 9.63 6.13 6.28
CA GLY A 291 8.39 6.35 5.56
C GLY A 291 7.40 5.19 5.75
N ILE A 292 6.14 5.51 6.05
CA ILE A 292 5.00 4.61 5.88
C ILE A 292 4.79 4.45 4.37
N GLN A 293 4.97 3.25 3.82
CA GLN A 293 4.61 2.97 2.42
C GLN A 293 3.29 2.24 2.36
N PHE A 294 2.44 2.70 1.46
CA PHE A 294 1.19 2.05 1.10
C PHE A 294 1.33 1.55 -0.34
N GLN A 295 0.86 0.34 -0.58
CA GLN A 295 0.50 -0.20 -1.88
C GLN A 295 -1.02 0.04 -2.11
N TRP A 296 -1.53 -0.08 -3.32
CA TRP A 296 -2.88 0.42 -3.66
C TRP A 296 -3.66 -0.57 -4.47
N LEU A 297 -4.99 -0.51 -4.40
CA LEU A 297 -5.87 -1.21 -5.33
C LEU A 297 -7.03 -0.28 -5.69
N LEU A 298 -7.12 0.07 -6.97
CA LEU A 298 -8.33 0.58 -7.61
C LEU A 298 -9.21 -0.62 -7.95
N TYR A 299 -10.44 -0.64 -7.44
CA TYR A 299 -11.48 -1.57 -7.89
C TYR A 299 -12.45 -0.79 -8.78
N GLY A 300 -12.58 -1.16 -10.04
CA GLY A 300 -13.67 -0.67 -10.91
C GLY A 300 -14.87 -1.62 -10.88
N GLY A 301 -16.09 -1.11 -10.97
CA GLY A 301 -17.22 -1.93 -11.42
C GLY A 301 -17.04 -2.32 -12.89
N ASP A 302 -17.86 -3.26 -13.39
CA ASP A 302 -17.83 -3.82 -14.76
C ASP A 302 -17.88 -2.79 -15.92
N GLN A 303 -17.97 -1.48 -15.62
CA GLN A 303 -18.07 -0.38 -16.58
C GLN A 303 -17.08 0.78 -16.32
N ASP A 304 -16.31 0.81 -15.21
CA ASP A 304 -15.65 2.05 -14.74
C ASP A 304 -14.17 2.21 -15.12
N ILE A 305 -13.45 1.12 -15.40
CA ILE A 305 -12.02 1.20 -15.77
C ILE A 305 -11.79 1.80 -17.17
N PRO A 306 -12.59 1.47 -18.20
CA PRO A 306 -12.51 2.15 -19.50
C PRO A 306 -12.68 3.67 -19.38
N CYS A 307 -13.58 4.13 -18.49
CA CYS A 307 -13.82 5.55 -18.25
C CYS A 307 -12.67 6.26 -17.51
N LEU A 308 -11.92 5.57 -16.63
CA LEU A 308 -10.67 6.11 -16.05
C LEU A 308 -9.62 6.44 -17.12
N PHE A 309 -9.59 5.67 -18.22
CA PHE A 309 -8.73 5.94 -19.37
C PHE A 309 -9.30 6.97 -20.35
N GLU A 310 -10.64 7.14 -20.42
CA GLU A 310 -11.29 8.18 -21.22
C GLU A 310 -11.00 9.60 -20.71
N PHE A 311 -10.81 9.80 -19.40
CA PHE A 311 -10.49 11.12 -18.84
C PHE A 311 -9.16 11.74 -19.35
N GLN A 312 -8.24 10.94 -19.92
CA GLN A 312 -7.02 11.44 -20.55
C GLN A 312 -7.18 11.80 -22.04
N ASN A 313 -8.26 11.33 -22.69
CA ASN A 313 -8.52 11.57 -24.12
C ASN A 313 -9.40 12.82 -24.38
N GLY A 314 -9.67 13.63 -23.35
CA GLY A 314 -10.31 14.94 -23.49
C GLY A 314 -9.38 15.95 -24.16
N GLY A 315 -9.16 15.76 -25.47
CA GLY A 315 -8.38 16.66 -26.32
C GLY A 315 -8.94 18.08 -26.33
N LEU A 316 -8.01 19.00 -26.60
CA LEU A 316 -8.20 20.41 -26.91
C LEU A 316 -9.55 20.73 -27.58
N LEU A 317 -10.33 21.58 -26.92
CA LEU A 317 -11.25 22.49 -27.61
C LEU A 317 -11.08 23.88 -26.98
N ASN A 318 -10.32 24.70 -27.73
CA ASN A 318 -10.15 26.17 -27.70
C ASN A 318 -10.19 26.91 -26.35
#